data_AF-A0A2E7TR73-F1
#
_entry.id   AF-A0A2E7TR73-F1
#
_cell.length_a   1.000
_cell.length_b   1.000
_cell.length_c   1.000
_cell.angle_alpha   90.00
_cell.angle_beta   90.00
_cell.angle_gamma   90.00
#
_symmetry.space_group_name_H-M   'P 1'
#
loop_
_entity.id
_entity.type
_entity.pdbx_description
1 polymer ?
#
loop_
_entity_poly.entity_id
_entity_poly.type
_entity_poly.pdbx_seq_one_letter_code
_entity_poly.pdbx_strand_id
1 'polypeptide(L)'
;MTRFNITLDEGVQMVRYAIENAWGGEVFVPKIPSYLITDVAEAIAPECEIKIVGIRAGEKLHEEMITSSDSLNTLDVGKYYVILPQIPVFNLEDFKSHFNTKDVPEGFSYNSKENDKWIGVNDIKSLIINQNIQG
;
A
#
# COMPACT_ATOMS: atom_id res chain seq x y z
N MET A 1 -9.31 -13.25 2.55
CA MET A 1 -8.15 -12.72 1.78
C MET A 1 -8.24 -11.21 1.79
N THR A 2 -7.12 -10.52 1.97
CA THR A 2 -7.08 -9.05 1.97
C THR A 2 -6.09 -8.52 0.94
N ARG A 3 -6.36 -7.32 0.45
CA ARG A 3 -5.54 -6.60 -0.53
C ARG A 3 -5.46 -5.13 -0.13
N PHE A 4 -4.40 -4.45 -0.55
CA PHE A 4 -4.35 -2.99 -0.54
C PHE A 4 -5.11 -2.43 -1.74
N ASN A 5 -5.72 -1.26 -1.58
CA ASN A 5 -6.42 -0.54 -2.66
C ASN A 5 -5.77 0.81 -2.91
N ILE A 6 -5.44 1.07 -4.17
CA ILE A 6 -4.98 2.37 -4.66
C ILE A 6 -5.75 2.69 -5.93
N THR A 7 -6.18 3.95 -6.07
CA THR A 7 -6.78 4.41 -7.33
C THR A 7 -5.69 4.60 -8.40
N LEU A 8 -6.09 4.57 -9.68
CA LEU A 8 -5.12 4.81 -10.77
C LEU A 8 -4.45 6.19 -10.63
N ASP A 9 -5.23 7.22 -10.31
CA ASP A 9 -4.73 8.58 -10.12
C ASP A 9 -3.74 8.65 -8.95
N GLU A 10 -4.05 8.04 -7.80
CA GLU A 10 -3.11 7.97 -6.67
C GLU A 10 -1.81 7.27 -7.05
N GLY A 11 -1.88 6.21 -7.85
CA GLY A 11 -0.71 5.50 -8.38
C GLY A 11 0.15 6.42 -9.25
N VAL A 12 -0.47 7.16 -10.20
CA VAL A 12 0.24 8.13 -11.04
C VAL A 12 0.86 9.26 -10.21
N GLN A 13 0.14 9.78 -9.21
CA GLN A 13 0.65 10.82 -8.32
C GLN A 13 1.84 10.31 -7.49
N MET A 14 1.79 9.06 -7.02
CA MET A 14 2.94 8.45 -6.32
C MET A 14 4.17 8.37 -7.23
N VAL A 15 4.01 7.92 -8.48
CA VAL A 15 5.14 7.83 -9.42
C VAL A 15 5.74 9.21 -9.69
N ARG A 16 4.90 10.24 -9.91
CA ARG A 16 5.38 11.62 -10.06
C ARG A 16 6.12 12.11 -8.82
N TYR A 17 5.55 11.89 -7.64
CA TYR A 17 6.20 12.23 -6.37
C TYR A 17 7.57 11.56 -6.25
N ALA A 18 7.68 10.26 -6.54
CA ALA A 18 8.94 9.53 -6.50
C ALA A 18 9.97 10.13 -7.48
N ILE A 19 9.59 10.46 -8.71
CA ILE A 19 10.49 11.07 -9.70
C ILE A 19 11.01 12.44 -9.21
N GLU A 20 10.14 13.25 -8.62
CA GLU A 20 10.49 14.61 -8.17
C GLU A 20 11.32 14.63 -6.89
N ASN A 21 11.19 13.60 -6.05
CA ASN A 21 11.78 13.56 -4.71
C ASN A 21 12.87 12.50 -4.54
N ALA A 22 13.17 11.71 -5.57
CA ALA A 22 14.16 10.64 -5.44
C ALA A 22 15.58 11.19 -5.29
N TRP A 23 16.34 10.62 -4.34
CA TRP A 23 17.76 10.88 -4.13
C TRP A 23 18.64 9.72 -4.65
N GLY A 24 18.04 8.54 -4.85
CA GLY A 24 18.65 7.40 -5.54
C GLY A 24 18.75 6.13 -4.69
N GLY A 25 18.05 5.08 -5.11
CA GLY A 25 18.14 3.73 -4.54
C GLY A 25 17.06 3.41 -3.50
N GLU A 26 16.29 4.39 -3.06
CA GLU A 26 15.16 4.21 -2.15
C GLU A 26 13.89 3.68 -2.84
N VAL A 27 13.05 3.02 -2.06
CA VAL A 27 11.74 2.52 -2.49
C VAL A 27 10.64 3.25 -1.73
N PHE A 28 9.85 4.06 -2.45
CA PHE A 28 8.66 4.70 -1.89
C PHE A 28 7.51 3.70 -1.79
N VAL A 29 6.84 3.66 -0.63
CA VAL A 29 5.68 2.80 -0.37
C VAL A 29 4.49 3.67 0.06
N PRO A 30 3.35 3.64 -0.64
CA PRO A 30 2.21 4.49 -0.32
C PRO A 30 1.42 3.95 0.87
N LYS A 31 0.92 4.84 1.73
CA LYS A 31 0.04 4.48 2.85
C LYS A 31 -1.42 4.44 2.39
N ILE A 32 -1.87 3.27 1.97
CA ILE A 32 -3.15 3.03 1.30
C ILE A 32 -4.06 2.08 2.09
N PRO A 33 -5.39 2.18 1.94
CA PRO A 33 -6.32 1.33 2.67
C PRO A 33 -6.28 -0.13 2.21
N SER A 34 -6.74 -1.03 3.07
CA SER A 34 -7.01 -2.43 2.77
C SER A 34 -8.49 -2.69 2.53
N TYR A 35 -8.81 -3.81 1.89
CA TYR A 35 -10.16 -4.35 1.79
C TYR A 35 -10.17 -5.89 1.84
N LEU A 36 -11.34 -6.47 2.13
CA LEU A 36 -11.59 -7.90 1.99
C LEU A 36 -12.08 -8.21 0.57
N ILE A 37 -11.58 -9.30 -0.03
CA ILE A 37 -12.02 -9.70 -1.38
C ILE A 37 -13.53 -9.97 -1.46
N THR A 38 -14.15 -10.38 -0.35
CA THR A 38 -15.59 -10.58 -0.23
C THR A 38 -16.37 -9.28 -0.36
N ASP A 39 -15.83 -8.17 0.13
CA ASP A 39 -16.49 -6.86 0.05
C ASP A 39 -16.52 -6.35 -1.39
N VAL A 40 -15.51 -6.71 -2.20
CA VAL A 40 -15.52 -6.45 -3.65
C VAL A 40 -16.60 -7.28 -4.34
N ALA A 41 -16.72 -8.56 -4.00
CA ALA A 41 -17.76 -9.41 -4.57
C ALA A 41 -19.17 -8.89 -4.24
N GLU A 42 -19.40 -8.50 -2.98
CA GLU A 42 -20.66 -7.89 -2.53
C GLU A 42 -20.90 -6.50 -3.15
N ALA A 43 -19.85 -5.70 -3.35
CA ALA A 43 -19.96 -4.40 -3.99
C ALA A 43 -20.41 -4.49 -5.45
N ILE A 44 -19.87 -5.47 -6.19
CA ILE A 44 -20.13 -5.65 -7.62
C ILE A 44 -21.47 -6.39 -7.85
N ALA A 45 -21.72 -7.47 -7.12
CA ALA A 45 -22.83 -8.37 -7.38
C ALA A 45 -23.49 -8.86 -6.06
N PRO A 46 -24.17 -7.97 -5.32
CA PRO A 46 -24.68 -8.27 -3.98
C PRO A 46 -25.73 -9.40 -3.95
N GLU A 47 -26.42 -9.64 -5.07
CA GLU A 47 -27.44 -10.68 -5.18
C GLU A 47 -26.90 -12.02 -5.70
N CYS A 48 -25.62 -12.08 -6.08
CA CYS A 48 -25.03 -13.30 -6.62
C CYS A 48 -24.55 -14.26 -5.52
N GLU A 49 -24.67 -15.57 -5.80
CA GLU A 49 -24.12 -16.61 -4.96
C GLU A 49 -22.57 -16.57 -4.98
N ILE A 50 -21.96 -16.44 -3.80
CA ILE A 50 -20.50 -16.50 -3.66
C ILE A 50 -20.05 -17.97 -3.52
N LYS A 51 -19.30 -18.46 -4.50
CA LYS A 51 -18.73 -19.82 -4.48
C LYS A 51 -17.26 -19.81 -4.06
N ILE A 52 -16.95 -20.57 -3.02
CA ILE A 52 -15.57 -20.71 -2.53
C ILE A 52 -14.83 -21.76 -3.36
N VAL A 53 -13.85 -21.32 -4.15
CA VAL A 53 -13.06 -22.20 -5.05
C VAL A 53 -11.69 -22.58 -4.50
N GLY A 54 -11.36 -22.13 -3.27
CA GLY A 54 -10.04 -22.32 -2.65
C GLY A 54 -8.99 -21.31 -3.12
N ILE A 55 -7.76 -21.49 -2.63
CA ILE A 55 -6.61 -20.62 -2.93
C ILE A 55 -5.96 -21.08 -4.24
N ARG A 56 -5.64 -20.15 -5.14
CA ARG A 56 -4.93 -20.46 -6.39
C ARG A 56 -3.44 -20.69 -6.13
N ALA A 57 -2.78 -21.49 -6.98
CA ALA A 57 -1.35 -21.75 -6.84
C ALA A 57 -0.55 -20.43 -6.88
N GLY A 58 0.29 -20.19 -5.86
CA GLY A 58 1.09 -18.96 -5.73
C GLY A 58 0.36 -17.75 -5.15
N GLU A 59 -0.93 -17.86 -4.84
CA GLU A 59 -1.72 -16.75 -4.31
C GLU A 59 -1.48 -16.56 -2.79
N LYS A 60 -1.20 -15.32 -2.38
CA LYS A 60 -1.08 -14.96 -0.97
C LYS A 60 -2.44 -14.60 -0.37
N LEU A 61 -2.67 -15.01 0.89
CA LEU A 61 -3.89 -14.67 1.63
C LEU A 61 -3.93 -13.18 2.02
N HIS A 62 -2.77 -12.60 2.29
CA HIS A 62 -2.56 -11.21 2.64
C HIS A 62 -1.30 -10.71 1.92
N GLU A 63 -1.33 -9.47 1.47
CA GLU A 63 -0.18 -8.83 0.83
C GLU A 63 0.68 -8.11 1.87
N GLU A 64 1.94 -7.91 1.54
CA GLU A 64 2.92 -7.22 2.39
C GLU A 64 3.76 -6.31 1.48
N MET A 65 3.85 -5.03 1.86
CA MET A 65 4.65 -4.04 1.14
C MET A 65 5.95 -3.68 1.87
N ILE A 66 5.99 -3.84 3.20
CA ILE A 66 7.19 -3.67 4.02
C ILE A 66 7.27 -4.87 4.95
N THR A 67 8.34 -5.65 4.84
CA THR A 67 8.57 -6.78 5.73
C THR A 67 9.14 -6.31 7.07
N SER A 68 8.99 -7.12 8.11
CA SER A 68 9.62 -6.83 9.41
C SER A 68 11.14 -6.69 9.34
N SER A 69 11.79 -7.34 8.37
CA SER A 69 13.24 -7.20 8.14
C SER A 69 13.60 -5.88 7.46
N ASP A 70 12.73 -5.35 6.60
CA ASP A 70 12.92 -4.04 5.96
C ASP A 70 12.71 -2.87 6.95
N SER A 71 12.05 -3.11 8.10
CA SER A 71 11.76 -2.09 9.11
C SER A 71 13.00 -1.29 9.54
N LEU A 72 14.16 -1.95 9.62
CA LEU A 72 15.43 -1.35 10.04
C LEU A 72 15.90 -0.21 9.11
N ASN A 73 15.49 -0.25 7.84
CA ASN A 73 15.82 0.76 6.84
C ASN A 73 14.59 1.54 6.37
N THR A 74 13.47 1.43 7.08
CA THR A 74 12.22 2.08 6.69
C THR A 74 12.02 3.36 7.48
N LEU A 75 11.73 4.45 6.76
CA LEU A 75 11.39 5.74 7.33
C LEU A 75 9.95 6.13 6.97
N ASP A 76 9.26 6.74 7.92
CA ASP A 76 8.00 7.43 7.69
C ASP A 76 8.29 8.86 7.21
N VAL A 77 7.82 9.18 6.01
CA VAL A 77 7.96 10.51 5.37
C VAL A 77 6.60 11.21 5.18
N GLY A 78 5.63 10.89 6.03
CA GLY A 78 4.28 11.46 6.01
C GLY A 78 3.32 10.63 5.18
N LYS A 79 3.09 11.01 3.91
CA LYS A 79 2.14 10.31 3.02
C LYS A 79 2.66 8.94 2.56
N TYR A 80 3.97 8.77 2.55
CA TYR A 80 4.68 7.57 2.11
C TYR A 80 5.54 7.02 3.25
N TYR A 81 5.88 5.74 3.15
CA TYR A 81 7.10 5.21 3.74
C TYR A 81 8.20 5.21 2.68
N VAL A 82 9.44 5.17 3.14
CA VAL A 82 10.62 5.02 2.27
C VAL A 82 11.49 3.92 2.84
N ILE A 83 11.73 2.86 2.06
CA ILE A 83 12.73 1.86 2.38
C ILE A 83 14.05 2.30 1.75
N LEU A 84 15.04 2.59 2.58
CA LEU A 84 16.36 3.01 2.14
C LEU A 84 17.20 1.82 1.70
N PRO A 85 18.12 2.00 0.74
CA PRO A 85 19.14 1.01 0.45
C PRO A 85 20.04 0.82 1.68
N GLN A 86 20.59 -0.39 1.84
CA GLN A 86 21.51 -0.71 2.95
C GLN A 86 22.72 0.24 3.01
N ILE A 87 23.16 0.74 1.86
CA ILE A 87 24.23 1.72 1.73
C ILE A 87 23.73 2.84 0.80
N PRO A 88 23.19 3.94 1.36
CA PRO A 88 22.77 5.10 0.57
C PRO A 88 23.96 5.78 -0.11
N VAL A 89 23.73 6.28 -1.33
CA VAL A 89 24.72 7.09 -2.07
C VAL A 89 24.73 8.55 -1.62
N PHE A 90 23.81 8.91 -0.74
CA PHE A 90 23.62 10.25 -0.17
C PHE A 90 23.84 10.23 1.34
N ASN A 91 23.96 11.42 1.94
CA ASN A 91 24.05 11.56 3.39
C ASN A 91 22.69 11.29 4.03
N LEU A 92 22.65 10.35 4.99
CA LEU A 92 21.42 9.93 5.66
C LEU A 92 20.78 11.05 6.50
N GLU A 93 21.58 11.83 7.22
CA GLU A 93 21.07 12.91 8.08
C GLU A 93 20.45 14.03 7.24
N ASP A 94 21.07 14.36 6.10
CA ASP A 94 20.52 15.33 5.15
C ASP A 94 19.18 14.85 4.59
N PHE A 95 19.06 13.57 4.24
CA PHE A 95 17.81 12.96 3.77
C PHE A 95 16.73 13.01 4.86
N LYS A 96 17.08 12.59 6.09
CA LYS A 96 16.18 12.59 7.24
C LYS A 96 15.67 14.01 7.55
N SER A 97 16.55 14.99 7.48
CA SER A 97 16.22 16.41 7.69
C SER A 97 15.32 16.94 6.57
N HIS A 98 15.64 16.66 5.29
CA HIS A 98 14.88 17.12 4.13
C HIS A 98 13.42 16.67 4.16
N PHE A 99 13.18 15.40 4.49
CA PHE A 99 11.83 14.82 4.54
C PHE A 99 11.17 14.90 5.92
N ASN A 100 11.84 15.45 6.93
CA ASN A 100 11.39 15.49 8.32
C ASN A 100 10.89 14.11 8.81
N THR A 101 11.75 13.11 8.61
CA THR A 101 11.37 11.70 8.74
C THR A 101 11.19 11.24 10.17
N LYS A 102 10.43 10.16 10.37
CA LYS A 102 10.38 9.42 11.63
C LYS A 102 10.79 7.97 11.39
N ASP A 103 11.59 7.39 12.28
CA ASP A 103 11.87 5.96 12.23
C ASP A 103 10.60 5.16 12.55
N VAL A 104 10.37 4.06 11.84
CA VAL A 104 9.31 3.11 12.19
C VAL A 104 9.75 2.24 13.39
N PRO A 105 8.82 1.64 14.16
CA PRO A 105 9.18 0.73 15.23
C PRO A 105 10.00 -0.47 14.73
N GLU A 106 10.90 -1.00 15.58
CA GLU A 106 11.61 -2.24 15.27
C GLU A 106 10.63 -3.39 15.04
N GLY A 107 10.82 -4.14 13.95
CA GLY A 107 9.92 -5.23 13.56
C GLY A 107 8.60 -4.77 12.93
N PHE A 108 8.46 -3.47 12.63
CA PHE A 108 7.31 -2.95 11.89
C PHE A 108 7.10 -3.71 10.58
N SER A 109 5.86 -4.14 10.33
CA SER A 109 5.46 -4.69 9.03
C SER A 109 4.28 -3.90 8.50
N TYR A 110 4.24 -3.72 7.18
CA TYR A 110 3.11 -3.09 6.52
C TYR A 110 2.43 -4.10 5.61
N ASN A 111 1.41 -4.75 6.16
CA ASN A 111 0.67 -5.83 5.52
C ASN A 111 -0.84 -5.52 5.44
N SER A 112 -1.52 -6.12 4.46
CA SER A 112 -2.91 -5.81 4.17
C SER A 112 -3.89 -6.39 5.21
N LYS A 113 -3.43 -7.17 6.19
CA LYS A 113 -4.26 -7.78 7.25
C LYS A 113 -4.33 -6.92 8.50
N GLU A 114 -3.24 -6.27 8.87
CA GLU A 114 -3.08 -5.49 10.10
C GLU A 114 -3.05 -3.98 9.83
N ASN A 115 -3.56 -3.56 8.67
CA ASN A 115 -3.62 -2.18 8.24
C ASN A 115 -4.52 -1.34 9.16
N ASP A 116 -4.23 -0.04 9.28
CA ASP A 116 -5.00 0.92 10.09
C ASP A 116 -6.18 1.50 9.32
N LYS A 117 -6.12 1.48 7.99
CA LYS A 117 -7.14 2.03 7.09
C LYS A 117 -7.82 0.94 6.29
N TRP A 118 -9.15 0.97 6.27
CA TRP A 118 -9.98 0.01 5.57
C TRP A 118 -11.06 0.71 4.77
N ILE A 119 -11.38 0.15 3.61
CA ILE A 119 -12.56 0.54 2.82
C ILE A 119 -13.55 -0.63 2.78
N GLY A 120 -14.83 -0.32 2.96
CA GLY A 120 -15.90 -1.32 2.95
C GLY A 120 -16.66 -1.33 1.63
N VAL A 121 -17.73 -2.14 1.58
CA VAL A 121 -18.60 -2.32 0.40
C VAL A 121 -19.06 -0.98 -0.20
N ASN A 122 -19.49 -0.02 0.63
CA ASN A 122 -20.01 1.28 0.15
C ASN A 122 -18.90 2.17 -0.45
N ASP A 123 -17.71 2.15 0.14
CA ASP A 123 -16.55 2.89 -0.38
C ASP A 123 -16.12 2.31 -1.73
N ILE A 124 -16.08 0.97 -1.83
CA ILE A 124 -15.75 0.25 -3.07
C ILE A 124 -16.76 0.59 -4.17
N LYS A 125 -18.06 0.56 -3.88
CA LYS A 125 -19.11 1.00 -4.84
C LYS A 125 -18.87 2.42 -5.33
N SER A 126 -18.57 3.33 -4.41
CA SER A 126 -18.29 4.74 -4.75
C SER A 126 -17.04 4.87 -5.63
N LEU A 127 -15.98 4.12 -5.35
CA LEU A 127 -14.75 4.11 -6.13
C LEU A 127 -14.97 3.59 -7.56
N ILE A 128 -15.74 2.51 -7.72
CA ILE A 128 -16.08 1.92 -9.03
C ILE A 128 -16.82 2.95 -9.90
N ILE A 129 -17.85 3.58 -9.33
CA ILE A 129 -18.65 4.60 -10.03
C ILE A 129 -17.78 5.81 -10.41
N ASN A 130 -17.00 6.34 -9.46
CA ASN A 130 -16.22 7.55 -9.67
C ASN A 130 -15.06 7.36 -10.65
N GLN A 131 -14.53 6.15 -10.79
CA GLN A 131 -13.44 5.85 -11.74
C GLN A 131 -13.93 5.35 -13.10
N ASN A 132 -15.23 5.39 -13.37
CA ASN A 132 -15.83 4.84 -14.60
C ASN A 132 -15.40 3.39 -14.89
N ILE A 133 -15.14 2.59 -13.85
CA ILE A 133 -14.84 1.17 -13.99
C ILE A 133 -16.18 0.49 -14.25
N GLN A 134 -16.62 0.43 -15.51
CA GLN A 134 -17.85 -0.27 -15.88
C GLN A 134 -17.63 -1.79 -15.80
N GLY A 135 -18.48 -2.46 -15.03
CA GLY A 135 -18.65 -3.92 -15.01
C GLY A 135 -19.79 -4.35 -15.92
#